data_AF-A0A656KFM0-F1
#
_entry.id   AF-A0A656KFM0-F1
#
_cell.length_a   1.000
_cell.length_b   1.000
_cell.length_c   1.000
_cell.angle_alpha   90.00
_cell.angle_beta   90.00
_cell.angle_gamma   90.00
#
_symmetry.space_group_name_H-M   'P 1'
#
loop_
_entity.id
_entity.type
_entity.pdbx_description
1 polymer ?
#
loop_
_entity_poly.entity_id
_entity_poly.type
_entity_poly.pdbx_seq_one_letter_code
_entity_poly.pdbx_strand_id
1 'polypeptide(L)'
;MLYEFHRVQNKKKPGSLHATYLISGVRREEVASQSLAKKSINVDNLHQSISYLCSSSPPPEDTQKIPVTTISLVREEILDGKLHIFNHK
;
A
#
# COMPACT_ATOMS: atom_id res chain seq x y z
N MET A 1 10.07 14.05 -23.29
CA MET A 1 11.45 14.54 -23.04
C MET A 1 12.19 13.68 -22.03
N LEU A 2 11.74 13.57 -20.76
CA LEU A 2 12.46 12.79 -19.73
C LEU A 2 12.50 11.28 -20.01
N TYR A 3 11.39 10.70 -20.48
CA TYR A 3 11.32 9.27 -20.82
C TYR A 3 12.33 8.90 -21.93
N GLU A 4 12.31 9.63 -23.05
CA GLU A 4 13.23 9.39 -24.17
C GLU A 4 14.69 9.58 -23.74
N PHE A 5 14.98 10.61 -22.93
CA PHE A 5 16.32 10.82 -22.39
C PHE A 5 16.77 9.62 -21.54
N HIS A 6 15.93 9.16 -20.61
CA HIS A 6 16.26 8.00 -19.78
C HIS A 6 16.46 6.74 -20.62
N ARG A 7 15.58 6.48 -21.58
CA ARG A 7 15.71 5.34 -22.50
C ARG A 7 17.01 5.39 -23.30
N VAL A 8 17.36 6.54 -23.88
CA VAL A 8 18.57 6.71 -24.71
C VAL A 8 19.84 6.58 -23.88
N GLN A 9 19.89 7.19 -22.69
CA GLN A 9 21.07 7.13 -21.81
C GLN A 9 21.28 5.72 -21.25
N ASN A 10 20.21 5.06 -20.77
CA ASN A 10 20.32 3.71 -20.25
C ASN A 10 20.63 2.66 -21.34
N LYS A 11 20.27 2.92 -22.61
CA LYS A 11 20.72 2.08 -23.74
C LYS A 11 22.23 2.19 -23.99
N LYS A 12 22.84 3.37 -23.76
CA LYS A 12 24.28 3.59 -23.93
C LYS A 12 25.08 3.04 -22.75
N LYS A 13 24.63 3.34 -21.53
CA LYS A 13 25.28 2.91 -20.29
C LYS A 13 24.21 2.46 -19.29
N PRO A 14 23.91 1.15 -19.21
CA PRO A 14 22.94 0.62 -18.28
C PRO A 14 23.27 1.01 -16.84
N GLY A 15 22.25 1.40 -16.06
CA GLY A 15 22.40 1.74 -14.65
C GLY A 15 23.08 3.08 -14.35
N SER A 16 23.39 3.89 -15.37
CA SER A 16 23.99 5.22 -15.14
C SER A 16 22.97 6.29 -14.77
N LEU A 17 21.69 6.06 -15.04
CA LEU A 17 20.61 6.99 -14.77
C LEU A 17 19.43 6.25 -14.15
N HIS A 18 18.99 6.74 -13.00
CA HIS A 18 17.81 6.24 -12.30
C HIS A 18 16.63 7.17 -12.49
N ALA A 19 15.45 6.59 -12.74
CA ALA A 19 14.19 7.33 -12.80
C ALA A 19 13.32 7.04 -11.56
N THR A 20 12.50 8.03 -11.20
CA THR A 20 11.39 7.86 -10.27
C THR A 20 10.10 8.18 -11.03
N TYR A 21 9.14 7.27 -10.96
CA TYR A 21 7.90 7.32 -11.71
C TYR A 21 6.73 7.72 -10.81
N LEU A 22 5.77 8.42 -11.40
CA LEU A 22 4.50 8.72 -10.77
C LEU A 22 3.45 7.74 -11.30
N ILE A 23 2.83 6.98 -10.40
CA ILE A 23 1.72 6.08 -10.70
C ILE A 23 0.45 6.72 -10.16
N SER A 24 -0.61 6.75 -10.97
CA SER A 24 -1.94 7.19 -10.57
C SER A 24 -2.96 6.13 -10.95
N GLY A 25 -3.87 5.79 -10.04
CA GLY A 25 -4.94 4.85 -10.34
C GLY A 25 -5.81 4.54 -9.12
N VAL A 26 -6.86 3.75 -9.34
CA VAL A 26 -7.68 3.24 -8.25
C VAL A 26 -6.94 2.05 -7.64
N ARG A 27 -6.58 2.17 -6.35
CA ARG A 27 -5.90 1.09 -5.63
C ARG A 27 -6.91 -0.03 -5.37
N ARG A 28 -6.57 -1.28 -5.71
CA ARG A 28 -7.33 -2.42 -5.18
C ARG A 28 -7.08 -2.46 -3.67
N GLU A 29 -8.15 -2.30 -2.90
CA GLU A 29 -8.19 -2.94 -1.60
C GLU A 29 -8.17 -4.44 -1.87
N GLU A 30 -6.96 -5.02 -1.85
CA GLU A 30 -6.85 -6.40 -1.39
C GLU A 30 -7.61 -6.39 -0.07
N VAL A 31 -8.75 -7.08 -0.05
CA VAL A 31 -9.43 -7.40 1.20
C VAL A 31 -8.31 -7.89 2.08
N ALA A 32 -7.97 -7.12 3.11
CA ALA A 32 -7.11 -7.62 4.15
C ALA A 32 -7.91 -8.76 4.74
N SER A 33 -7.75 -9.96 4.16
CA SER A 33 -7.93 -11.21 4.86
C SER A 33 -7.26 -10.94 6.19
N GLN A 34 -8.07 -10.95 7.23
CA GLN A 34 -7.68 -10.62 8.59
C GLN A 34 -6.65 -11.65 9.06
N SER A 35 -5.44 -11.64 8.51
CA SER A 35 -4.31 -12.38 9.03
C SER A 35 -3.66 -11.46 10.04
N LEU A 36 -4.04 -11.70 11.29
CA LEU A 36 -3.43 -11.18 12.50
C LEU A 36 -1.92 -10.93 12.33
N ALA A 37 -1.53 -9.70 12.01
CA ALA A 37 -0.21 -9.22 12.38
C ALA A 37 -0.32 -8.72 13.83
N LYS A 38 -0.42 -9.65 14.78
CA LYS A 38 -0.18 -9.38 16.21
C LYS A 38 1.26 -8.90 16.31
N LYS A 39 1.45 -7.59 16.23
CA LYS A 39 2.65 -6.91 16.69
C LYS A 39 2.75 -7.22 18.18
N SER A 40 3.68 -8.09 18.55
CA SER A 40 4.05 -8.36 19.94
C SER A 40 4.69 -7.11 20.52
N ILE A 41 3.87 -6.20 21.00
CA ILE A 41 4.30 -5.19 21.98
C ILE A 41 4.34 -5.93 23.31
N ASN A 42 5.55 -6.33 23.69
CA ASN A 42 5.86 -6.73 25.05
C ASN A 42 5.62 -5.51 25.95
N VAL A 43 4.58 -5.58 26.77
CA VAL A 43 4.35 -4.69 27.91
C VAL A 43 4.01 -5.55 29.12
N ASP A 44 5.01 -6.26 29.62
CA ASP A 44 5.03 -6.58 31.04
C ASP A 44 4.99 -5.25 31.82
N ASN A 45 4.05 -5.16 32.77
CA ASN A 45 3.64 -3.96 33.52
C ASN A 45 2.70 -3.05 32.72
N LEU A 46 1.43 -2.87 33.11
CA LEU A 46 0.97 -2.50 34.43
C LEU A 46 -0.57 -2.64 34.43
N HIS A 47 -1.16 -3.03 35.56
CA HIS A 47 -2.50 -2.65 36.03
C HIS A 47 -3.57 -2.23 34.99
N GLN A 48 -4.71 -2.91 34.98
CA GLN A 48 -5.91 -2.39 35.66
C GLN A 48 -7.07 -3.37 35.43
N SER A 49 -7.50 -3.99 36.52
CA SER A 49 -8.74 -4.75 36.63
C SER A 49 -9.94 -3.89 36.26
N ILE A 50 -10.65 -4.17 35.16
CA ILE A 50 -12.08 -3.90 35.03
C ILE A 50 -12.73 -5.00 34.18
N SER A 51 -13.38 -5.92 34.88
CA SER A 51 -14.35 -6.86 34.33
C SER A 51 -15.63 -6.14 33.88
N TYR A 52 -16.37 -6.80 32.99
CA TYR A 52 -17.77 -6.55 32.59
C TYR A 52 -17.99 -5.48 31.54
N LEU A 53 -18.25 -5.93 30.31
CA LEU A 53 -19.48 -5.72 29.52
C LEU A 53 -19.27 -6.36 28.13
N CYS A 54 -19.70 -7.61 27.95
CA CYS A 54 -20.00 -8.13 26.61
C CYS A 54 -21.24 -7.40 26.10
N SER A 55 -21.06 -6.20 25.54
CA SER A 55 -22.07 -5.57 24.71
C SER A 55 -21.82 -5.99 23.27
N SER A 56 -22.82 -6.62 22.67
CA SER A 56 -22.82 -7.04 21.27
C SER A 56 -22.42 -5.87 20.35
N SER A 57 -21.26 -5.97 19.72
CA SER A 57 -20.94 -5.14 18.56
C SER A 57 -22.01 -5.42 17.49
N PRO A 58 -22.69 -4.40 16.94
CA PRO A 58 -23.51 -4.61 15.75
C PRO A 58 -22.62 -5.21 14.64
N PRO A 59 -23.17 -6.06 13.75
CA PRO A 59 -22.43 -6.51 12.58
C PRO A 59 -21.92 -5.27 11.82
N PRO A 60 -20.68 -5.29 11.30
CA PRO A 60 -20.18 -4.14 10.57
C PRO A 60 -21.14 -3.86 9.41
N GLU A 61 -21.78 -2.69 9.45
CA GLU A 61 -22.57 -2.15 8.35
C GLU A 61 -21.75 -2.29 7.05
N ASP A 62 -22.39 -2.73 5.98
CA ASP A 62 -21.80 -2.85 4.64
C ASP A 62 -21.24 -1.48 4.22
N THR A 63 -19.97 -1.26 4.54
CA THR A 63 -19.23 -0.07 4.15
C THR A 63 -19.04 -0.16 2.65
N GLN A 64 -19.95 0.48 1.90
CA GLN A 64 -19.82 0.65 0.46
C GLN A 64 -18.42 1.19 0.16
N LYS A 65 -17.60 0.37 -0.51
CA LYS A 65 -16.20 0.70 -0.78
C LYS A 65 -16.14 1.82 -1.80
N ILE A 66 -15.91 3.04 -1.32
CA ILE A 66 -15.76 4.22 -2.17
C ILE A 66 -14.43 4.07 -2.95
N PRO A 67 -14.43 4.17 -4.29
CA PRO A 67 -13.21 4.04 -5.07
C PRO A 67 -12.25 5.20 -4.77
N VAL A 68 -11.11 4.91 -4.15
CA VAL A 68 -10.07 5.90 -3.85
C VAL A 68 -9.05 5.95 -4.97
N THR A 69 -8.92 7.10 -5.62
CA THR A 69 -7.83 7.38 -6.55
C THR A 69 -6.58 7.72 -5.76
N THR A 70 -5.50 6.97 -5.98
CA THR A 70 -4.22 7.12 -5.27
C THR A 70 -3.15 7.53 -6.27
N ILE A 71 -2.33 8.51 -5.88
CA ILE A 71 -1.13 8.92 -6.60
C ILE A 71 0.09 8.49 -5.76
N SER A 72 1.04 7.76 -6.35
CA SER A 72 2.22 7.24 -5.67
C SER A 72 3.49 7.52 -6.45
N LEU A 73 4.52 7.98 -5.76
CA LEU A 73 5.87 8.14 -6.30
C LEU A 73 6.67 6.84 -6.05
N VAL A 74 7.23 6.27 -7.11
CA VAL A 74 7.78 4.90 -7.13
C VAL A 74 9.13 4.88 -7.83
N ARG A 75 10.13 4.24 -7.22
CA ARG A 75 11.46 4.07 -7.82
C ARG A 75 11.44 3.02 -8.93
N GLU A 76 12.33 3.13 -9.91
CA GLU A 76 12.33 2.26 -11.09
C GLU A 76 12.47 0.77 -10.76
N GLU A 77 13.21 0.41 -9.71
CA GLU A 77 13.45 -0.99 -9.31
C GLU A 77 12.21 -1.71 -8.75
N ILE A 78 11.19 -0.96 -8.32
CA ILE A 78 9.95 -1.51 -7.73
C ILE A 78 8.71 -1.16 -8.56
N LEU A 79 8.90 -0.55 -9.74
CA LEU A 79 7.81 -0.06 -10.58
C LEU A 79 6.86 -1.19 -10.98
N ASP A 80 7.40 -2.30 -11.50
CA ASP A 80 6.61 -3.42 -11.98
C ASP A 80 5.79 -4.06 -10.85
N GLY A 81 6.40 -4.24 -9.66
CA GLY A 81 5.70 -4.77 -8.48
C GLY A 81 4.54 -3.87 -8.02
N LYS A 82 4.74 -2.55 -8.06
CA LYS A 82 3.70 -1.58 -7.69
C LYS A 82 2.57 -1.50 -8.70
N LEU A 83 2.85 -1.65 -9.99
CA LEU A 83 1.85 -1.52 -11.04
C LEU A 83 0.72 -2.55 -10.91
N HIS A 84 1.03 -3.78 -10.47
CA HIS A 84 0.06 -4.85 -10.24
C HIS A 84 -1.02 -4.52 -9.19
N ILE A 85 -0.82 -3.50 -8.34
CA ILE A 85 -1.74 -3.12 -7.26
C ILE A 85 -2.83 -2.15 -7.76
N PHE A 86 -2.56 -1.42 -8.83
CA PHE A 86 -3.48 -0.43 -9.39
C PHE A 86 -4.34 -1.07 -10.49
N ASN A 87 -5.63 -0.74 -10.51
CA ASN A 87 -6.49 -1.10 -11.64
C ASN A 87 -6.17 -0.16 -12.81
N HIS A 88 -5.84 -0.74 -13.96
CA HIS A 88 -5.77 -0.01 -15.21
C HIS A 88 -7.20 0.19 -15.72
N LYS A 89 -7.60 1.45 -15.91
CA LYS A 89 -8.85 1.79 -16.58
C LYS A 89 -8.71 1.60 -18.08
#